data_AF-A0A6M0KXR2-F1
#
_entry.id   AF-A0A6M0KXR2-F1
#
_cell.length_a   1.000
_cell.length_b   1.000
_cell.length_c   1.000
_cell.angle_alpha   90.00
_cell.angle_beta   90.00
_cell.angle_gamma   90.00
#
_symmetry.space_group_name_H-M   'P 1'
#
loop_
_entity.id
_entity.type
_entity.pdbx_description
1 polymer ?
#
loop_
_entity_poly.entity_id
_entity_poly.type
_entity_poly.pdbx_seq_one_letter_code
_entity_poly.pdbx_strand_id
1 'polypeptide(L)'
;NQFTETTTTSYGENIGSSFKGILFGIILIVGSIILLSWNENRSINQTLALEEMQSKIVTLNSTKYDTKYENNPILVQGEVTPIKALEDSQFGVKSDGLVLQRNVQMYQWMENTTTKSEDKLGGSTETTTTYDYVKEWSSTSIDSSSFKHPQNHQNPPMAYSRATYTTDANIGDFYLSKNIINHFGTGSSFDGLSTMPEKIGDMKNYKSYLYKGENPDTPAIGDIKITYTQAAKGTYSLAGMAKNKALVPYVSQNDRTLIFVRNGIVSANQIFQEEFDSNSMLTWGLRAVGLLLMFFGFKLIMGPLATLANVIPMFGSLIGGASSIVAGVLTLLLGSVVIAIAWFASRPILSLIIIAVGIGLTVILNRFKKDKGTFGQNSTTPPSRNSGATPPPRR
;
A
#
# COMPACT_ATOMS: atom_id res chain seq x y z
N ASN A 1 20.69 -10.03 26.26
CA ASN A 1 19.61 -9.02 26.37
C ASN A 1 18.31 -9.59 25.84
N GLN A 2 17.91 -10.76 26.33
CA GLN A 2 16.74 -11.47 25.87
C GLN A 2 16.03 -12.04 27.11
N PHE A 3 14.72 -11.88 27.14
CA PHE A 3 13.86 -12.30 28.25
C PHE A 3 12.66 -13.05 27.66
N THR A 4 12.13 -14.00 28.40
CA THR A 4 11.00 -14.81 27.95
C THR A 4 9.98 -14.94 29.07
N GLU A 5 8.73 -14.59 28.76
CA GLU A 5 7.57 -14.79 29.62
C GLU A 5 6.70 -15.90 29.01
N THR A 6 6.32 -16.88 29.81
CA THR A 6 5.39 -17.94 29.41
C THR A 6 4.09 -17.78 30.18
N THR A 7 2.98 -17.64 29.46
CA THR A 7 1.63 -17.54 30.01
C THR A 7 0.78 -18.71 29.52
N THR A 8 0.03 -19.33 30.44
CA THR A 8 -0.87 -20.44 30.12
C THR A 8 -2.31 -19.96 30.19
N THR A 9 -3.02 -20.00 29.06
CA THR A 9 -4.45 -19.72 28.98
C THR A 9 -5.22 -21.03 29.16
N SER A 10 -6.22 -21.05 30.05
CA SER A 10 -7.03 -22.25 30.27
C SER A 10 -8.04 -22.49 29.13
N TYR A 11 -8.51 -23.74 29.00
CA TYR A 11 -9.52 -24.11 28.01
C TYR A 11 -10.82 -23.28 28.11
N GLY A 12 -11.26 -22.96 29.33
CA GLY A 12 -12.43 -22.12 29.55
C GLY A 12 -12.24 -20.67 29.10
N GLU A 13 -11.05 -20.11 29.29
CA GLU A 13 -10.68 -18.76 28.83
C GLU A 13 -10.50 -18.72 27.30
N ASN A 14 -9.94 -19.77 26.70
CA ASN A 14 -9.88 -19.96 25.24
C ASN A 14 -11.28 -19.96 24.62
N ILE A 15 -12.25 -20.66 25.22
CA ILE A 15 -13.66 -20.61 24.79
C ILE A 15 -14.23 -19.19 25.00
N GLY A 16 -14.10 -18.60 26.19
CA GLY A 16 -14.67 -17.28 26.51
C GLY A 16 -14.12 -16.14 25.64
N SER A 17 -12.85 -16.22 25.25
CA SER A 17 -12.21 -15.28 24.31
C SER A 17 -12.64 -15.50 22.86
N SER A 18 -12.83 -16.76 22.42
CA SER A 18 -13.31 -17.05 21.06
C SER A 18 -14.69 -16.44 20.76
N PHE A 19 -15.59 -16.37 21.76
CA PHE A 19 -16.88 -15.67 21.63
C PHE A 19 -16.73 -14.15 21.43
N LYS A 20 -15.74 -13.50 22.09
CA LYS A 20 -15.40 -12.10 21.80
C LYS A 20 -14.84 -11.94 20.39
N GLY A 21 -14.14 -12.97 19.90
CA GLY A 21 -13.69 -13.09 18.51
C GLY A 21 -14.81 -12.95 17.49
N ILE A 22 -16.01 -13.51 17.75
CA ILE A 22 -17.17 -13.38 16.83
C ILE A 22 -17.51 -11.91 16.58
N LEU A 23 -17.68 -11.11 17.65
CA LEU A 23 -18.05 -9.70 17.53
C LEU A 23 -16.99 -8.90 16.76
N PHE A 24 -15.70 -9.13 17.07
CA PHE A 24 -14.61 -8.50 16.34
C PHE A 24 -14.55 -8.95 14.88
N GLY A 25 -14.83 -10.23 14.60
CA GLY A 25 -14.91 -10.76 13.25
C GLY A 25 -16.02 -10.14 12.40
N ILE A 26 -17.20 -9.89 12.98
CA ILE A 26 -18.29 -9.14 12.33
C ILE A 26 -17.83 -7.71 12.00
N ILE A 27 -17.17 -7.03 12.94
CA ILE A 27 -16.64 -5.67 12.72
C ILE A 27 -15.61 -5.66 11.57
N LEU A 28 -14.71 -6.65 11.49
CA LEU A 28 -13.76 -6.79 10.39
C LEU A 28 -14.46 -7.02 9.04
N ILE A 29 -15.52 -7.83 8.99
CA ILE A 29 -16.29 -8.04 7.76
C ILE A 29 -16.96 -6.73 7.32
N VAL A 30 -17.65 -6.02 8.22
CA VAL A 30 -18.28 -4.73 7.90
C VAL A 30 -17.24 -3.70 7.43
N GLY A 31 -16.11 -3.58 8.14
CA GLY A 31 -14.99 -2.72 7.76
C GLY A 31 -14.41 -3.07 6.38
N SER A 32 -14.28 -4.35 6.07
CA SER A 32 -13.81 -4.82 4.76
C SER A 32 -14.78 -4.46 3.61
N ILE A 33 -16.09 -4.55 3.84
CA ILE A 33 -17.11 -4.17 2.86
C ILE A 33 -17.04 -2.67 2.56
N ILE A 34 -16.89 -1.85 3.59
CA ILE A 34 -16.74 -0.39 3.47
C ILE A 34 -15.45 -0.06 2.71
N LEU A 35 -14.31 -0.68 3.08
CA LEU A 35 -13.01 -0.47 2.44
C LEU A 35 -13.04 -0.84 0.95
N LEU A 36 -13.59 -2.02 0.60
CA LEU A 36 -13.72 -2.48 -0.78
C LEU A 36 -14.60 -1.52 -1.59
N SER A 37 -15.78 -1.15 -1.06
CA SER A 37 -16.72 -0.26 -1.75
C SER A 37 -16.14 1.14 -1.97
N TRP A 38 -15.48 1.70 -0.95
CA TRP A 38 -14.78 2.98 -1.05
C TRP A 38 -13.63 2.92 -2.07
N ASN A 39 -12.88 1.82 -2.12
CA ASN A 39 -11.77 1.66 -3.05
C ASN A 39 -12.21 1.62 -4.53
N GLU A 40 -13.32 0.95 -4.85
CA GLU A 40 -13.87 0.97 -6.23
C GLU A 40 -14.23 2.40 -6.65
N ASN A 41 -15.00 3.11 -5.81
CA ASN A 41 -15.38 4.50 -6.07
C ASN A 41 -14.16 5.44 -6.15
N ARG A 42 -13.16 5.25 -5.26
CA ARG A 42 -11.88 5.97 -5.27
C ARG A 42 -11.16 5.76 -6.60
N SER A 43 -11.02 4.51 -7.03
CA SER A 43 -10.31 4.09 -8.24
C SER A 43 -10.95 4.66 -9.49
N ILE A 44 -12.27 4.51 -9.61
CA ILE A 44 -13.05 5.01 -10.75
C ILE A 44 -13.00 6.54 -10.85
N ASN A 45 -13.17 7.25 -9.73
CA ASN A 45 -13.07 8.71 -9.72
C ASN A 45 -11.66 9.21 -10.06
N GLN A 46 -10.63 8.48 -9.65
CA GLN A 46 -9.25 8.81 -10.05
C GLN A 46 -9.05 8.59 -11.56
N THR A 47 -9.50 7.46 -12.10
CA THR A 47 -9.43 7.17 -13.55
C THR A 47 -10.15 8.23 -14.38
N LEU A 48 -11.38 8.62 -14.00
CA LEU A 48 -12.13 9.65 -14.72
C LEU A 48 -11.43 11.01 -14.70
N ALA A 49 -10.83 11.40 -13.56
CA ALA A 49 -10.07 12.64 -13.46
C ALA A 49 -8.79 12.63 -14.32
N LEU A 50 -8.09 11.48 -14.35
CA LEU A 50 -6.92 11.27 -15.20
C LEU A 50 -7.29 11.33 -16.69
N GLU A 51 -8.33 10.61 -17.12
CA GLU A 51 -8.87 10.65 -18.49
C GLU A 51 -9.26 12.10 -18.88
N GLU A 52 -9.93 12.82 -17.98
CA GLU A 52 -10.35 14.21 -18.21
C GLU A 52 -9.15 15.13 -18.42
N MET A 53 -8.15 15.11 -17.52
CA MET A 53 -6.96 15.96 -17.65
C MET A 53 -6.12 15.56 -18.86
N GLN A 54 -5.95 14.25 -19.13
CA GLN A 54 -5.20 13.75 -20.28
C GLN A 54 -5.82 14.20 -21.61
N SER A 55 -7.15 14.24 -21.71
CA SER A 55 -7.86 14.70 -22.91
C SER A 55 -7.69 16.21 -23.21
N LYS A 56 -7.26 17.00 -22.21
CA LYS A 56 -7.17 18.46 -22.27
C LYS A 56 -5.73 18.98 -22.23
N ILE A 57 -4.77 18.19 -21.76
CA ILE A 57 -3.42 18.66 -21.46
C ILE A 57 -2.65 19.11 -22.71
N VAL A 58 -2.00 20.27 -22.63
CA VAL A 58 -1.12 20.76 -23.71
C VAL A 58 0.34 20.79 -23.24
N THR A 59 1.20 20.05 -23.94
CA THR A 59 2.65 20.13 -23.73
C THR A 59 3.17 21.45 -24.30
N LEU A 60 3.92 22.21 -23.49
CA LEU A 60 4.50 23.48 -23.91
C LEU A 60 5.86 23.28 -24.56
N ASN A 61 6.07 23.91 -25.71
CA ASN A 61 7.37 23.92 -26.41
C ASN A 61 8.42 24.83 -25.73
N SER A 62 8.04 25.59 -24.70
CA SER A 62 8.93 26.44 -23.91
C SER A 62 8.33 26.74 -22.54
N THR A 63 9.13 27.23 -21.60
CA THR A 63 8.68 27.65 -20.26
C THR A 63 8.10 29.07 -20.22
N LYS A 64 7.70 29.63 -21.37
CA LYS A 64 7.09 30.96 -21.49
C LYS A 64 5.59 30.92 -21.32
N TYR A 65 5.06 31.89 -20.57
CA TYR A 65 3.62 32.02 -20.34
C TYR A 65 2.95 32.71 -21.53
N ASP A 66 1.80 32.17 -21.95
CA ASP A 66 0.95 32.69 -23.01
C ASP A 66 -0.51 32.61 -22.52
N THR A 67 -1.27 33.70 -22.69
CA THR A 67 -2.65 33.81 -22.21
C THR A 67 -3.60 32.78 -22.80
N LYS A 68 -3.27 32.16 -23.95
CA LYS A 68 -4.06 31.06 -24.52
C LYS A 68 -4.07 29.78 -23.65
N TYR A 69 -3.11 29.65 -22.73
CA TYR A 69 -3.04 28.52 -21.80
C TYR A 69 -3.74 28.79 -20.46
N GLU A 70 -4.24 30.00 -20.22
CA GLU A 70 -4.87 30.38 -18.95
C GLU A 70 -6.12 29.52 -18.66
N ASN A 71 -6.18 28.96 -17.45
CA ASN A 71 -7.14 27.94 -16.99
C ASN A 71 -7.13 26.60 -17.75
N ASN A 72 -6.12 26.31 -18.58
CA ASN A 72 -5.95 25.01 -19.23
C ASN A 72 -4.91 24.14 -18.48
N PRO A 73 -5.07 22.80 -18.47
CA PRO A 73 -4.00 21.90 -18.04
C PRO A 73 -2.85 21.93 -19.05
N ILE A 74 -1.63 22.07 -18.55
CA ILE A 74 -0.40 22.10 -19.32
C ILE A 74 0.62 21.10 -18.77
N LEU A 75 1.53 20.65 -19.65
CA LEU A 75 2.80 20.07 -19.26
C LEU A 75 3.90 21.08 -19.59
N VAL A 76 4.55 21.64 -18.57
CA VAL A 76 5.71 22.52 -18.69
C VAL A 76 6.98 21.76 -18.31
N GLN A 77 8.04 21.93 -19.09
CA GLN A 77 9.28 21.17 -18.95
C GLN A 77 10.49 22.10 -19.02
N GLY A 78 11.43 21.98 -18.09
CA GLY A 78 12.58 22.88 -18.00
C GLY A 78 13.17 23.00 -16.60
N GLU A 79 14.10 23.94 -16.44
CA GLU A 79 14.78 24.16 -15.16
C GLU A 79 13.85 24.80 -14.12
N VAL A 80 13.74 24.16 -12.96
CA VAL A 80 13.06 24.69 -11.78
C VAL A 80 14.09 25.36 -10.88
N THR A 81 13.92 26.67 -10.66
CA THR A 81 14.87 27.50 -9.89
C THR A 81 14.21 28.04 -8.61
N PRO A 82 14.83 27.89 -7.43
CA PRO A 82 14.29 28.42 -6.17
C PRO A 82 14.36 29.95 -6.14
N ILE A 83 13.35 30.59 -5.54
CA ILE A 83 13.31 32.07 -5.36
C ILE A 83 14.23 32.51 -4.21
N LYS A 84 14.44 31.64 -3.22
CA LYS A 84 15.34 31.86 -2.07
C LYS A 84 16.09 30.59 -1.74
N ALA A 85 17.37 30.71 -1.37
CA ALA A 85 18.13 29.63 -0.76
C ALA A 85 17.47 29.15 0.54
N LEU A 86 17.64 27.87 0.82
CA LEU A 86 17.19 27.21 2.04
C LEU A 86 18.27 27.25 3.11
N GLU A 87 17.87 27.39 4.37
CA GLU A 87 18.78 27.40 5.51
C GLU A 87 18.17 26.64 6.69
N ASP A 88 18.88 25.62 7.16
CA ASP A 88 18.71 25.09 8.52
C ASP A 88 19.59 25.90 9.47
N SER A 89 19.02 26.96 10.04
CA SER A 89 19.72 27.87 10.95
C SER A 89 20.19 27.22 12.25
N GLN A 90 19.68 26.03 12.60
CA GLN A 90 20.12 25.29 13.80
C GLN A 90 21.52 24.71 13.63
N PHE A 91 21.92 24.40 12.39
CA PHE A 91 23.23 23.83 12.06
C PHE A 91 24.00 24.67 11.01
N GLY A 92 23.45 25.80 10.56
CA GLY A 92 24.04 26.66 9.54
C GLY A 92 24.09 26.03 8.14
N VAL A 93 23.31 24.97 7.89
CA VAL A 93 23.34 24.22 6.62
C VAL A 93 22.52 24.95 5.57
N LYS A 94 23.13 25.25 4.42
CA LYS A 94 22.51 26.03 3.33
C LYS A 94 22.38 25.20 2.05
N SER A 95 21.29 25.36 1.33
CA SER A 95 21.06 24.68 0.04
C SER A 95 20.37 25.59 -0.99
N ASP A 96 20.86 25.54 -2.22
CA ASP A 96 20.20 26.12 -3.41
C ASP A 96 19.22 25.13 -4.05
N GLY A 97 18.73 24.14 -3.29
CA GLY A 97 17.68 23.21 -3.68
C GLY A 97 16.27 23.79 -3.51
N LEU A 98 15.28 22.99 -3.90
CA LEU A 98 13.85 23.29 -3.78
C LEU A 98 13.30 22.85 -2.42
N VAL A 99 13.81 21.72 -1.91
CA VAL A 99 13.53 21.18 -0.58
C VAL A 99 14.84 20.72 0.06
N LEU A 100 15.05 21.04 1.33
CA LEU A 100 16.12 20.51 2.18
C LEU A 100 15.46 19.82 3.36
N GLN A 101 15.82 18.56 3.62
CA GLN A 101 15.23 17.75 4.68
C GLN A 101 16.34 17.26 5.61
N ARG A 102 16.32 17.74 6.85
CA ARG A 102 17.13 17.22 7.94
C ARG A 102 16.52 15.92 8.45
N ASN A 103 17.23 14.82 8.31
CA ASN A 103 16.90 13.53 8.88
C ASN A 103 17.77 13.31 10.13
N VAL A 104 17.15 12.95 11.25
CA VAL A 104 17.84 12.72 12.53
C VAL A 104 17.60 11.27 12.93
N GLN A 105 18.65 10.60 13.39
CA GLN A 105 18.57 9.31 14.07
C GLN A 105 19.30 9.39 15.41
N MET A 106 18.79 8.68 16.40
CA MET A 106 19.44 8.46 17.69
C MET A 106 19.74 6.97 17.86
N TYR A 107 20.97 6.66 18.26
CA TYR A 107 21.35 5.29 18.61
C TYR A 107 20.79 4.99 20.00
N GLN A 108 19.86 4.04 20.08
CA GLN A 108 19.04 3.81 21.27
C GLN A 108 18.58 2.35 21.34
N TRP A 109 18.09 1.94 22.51
CA TRP A 109 17.49 0.63 22.70
C TRP A 109 16.14 0.53 21.99
N MET A 110 15.86 -0.65 21.43
CA MET A 110 14.59 -1.06 20.87
C MET A 110 14.21 -2.44 21.43
N GLU A 111 12.94 -2.60 21.82
CA GLU A 111 12.36 -3.87 22.25
C GLU A 111 11.69 -4.57 21.06
N ASN A 112 12.24 -5.71 20.65
CA ASN A 112 11.64 -6.59 19.66
C ASN A 112 10.83 -7.69 20.36
N THR A 113 9.52 -7.75 20.10
CA THR A 113 8.62 -8.73 20.73
C THR A 113 8.24 -9.82 19.73
N THR A 114 8.51 -11.09 20.08
CA THR A 114 8.11 -12.27 19.31
C THR A 114 7.26 -13.19 20.19
N THR A 115 6.06 -13.56 19.73
CA THR A 115 5.16 -14.46 20.45
C THR A 115 4.96 -15.76 19.70
N LYS A 116 5.00 -16.89 20.40
CA LYS A 116 4.65 -18.23 19.92
C LYS A 116 3.60 -18.84 20.84
N SER A 117 2.64 -19.58 20.28
CA SER A 117 1.60 -20.26 21.06
C SER A 117 1.49 -21.72 20.63
N GLU A 118 1.33 -22.61 21.62
CA GLU A 118 1.17 -24.05 21.43
C GLU A 118 -0.04 -24.57 22.22
N ASP A 119 -0.96 -25.26 21.53
CA ASP A 119 -2.08 -25.95 22.16
C ASP A 119 -1.61 -27.25 22.82
N LYS A 120 -2.04 -27.49 24.07
CA LYS A 120 -1.67 -28.65 24.88
C LYS A 120 -2.86 -29.61 25.05
N LEU A 121 -2.55 -30.85 25.44
CA LEU A 121 -3.57 -31.86 25.75
C LEU A 121 -4.51 -31.34 26.85
N GLY A 122 -5.83 -31.39 26.62
CA GLY A 122 -6.83 -30.80 27.51
C GLY A 122 -7.25 -29.37 27.15
N GLY A 123 -6.73 -28.80 26.05
CA GLY A 123 -7.26 -27.58 25.42
C GLY A 123 -6.78 -26.24 26.02
N SER A 124 -5.81 -26.28 26.94
CA SER A 124 -5.06 -25.08 27.31
C SER A 124 -4.05 -24.69 26.23
N THR A 125 -3.71 -23.42 26.15
CA THR A 125 -2.68 -22.90 25.22
C THR A 125 -1.54 -22.29 26.02
N GLU A 126 -0.32 -22.73 25.77
CA GLU A 126 0.90 -22.13 26.33
C GLU A 126 1.41 -21.08 25.34
N THR A 127 1.51 -19.83 25.76
CA THR A 127 2.01 -18.71 24.97
C THR A 127 3.33 -18.22 25.53
N THR A 128 4.38 -18.34 24.74
CA THR A 128 5.73 -17.90 25.07
C THR A 128 6.04 -16.63 24.29
N THR A 129 6.18 -15.52 25.01
CA THR A 129 6.58 -14.23 24.46
C THR A 129 8.05 -13.96 24.82
N THR A 130 8.86 -13.69 23.80
CA THR A 130 10.27 -13.36 23.91
C THR A 130 10.47 -11.89 23.56
N TYR A 131 11.09 -11.16 24.48
CA TYR A 131 11.51 -9.76 24.32
C TYR A 131 13.03 -9.73 24.12
N ASP A 132 13.47 -9.21 22.98
CA ASP A 132 14.88 -9.06 22.62
C ASP A 132 15.23 -7.57 22.53
N TYR A 133 16.26 -7.15 23.27
CA TYR A 133 16.66 -5.74 23.34
C TYR A 133 17.90 -5.51 22.50
N VAL A 134 17.72 -4.80 21.39
CA VAL A 134 18.77 -4.45 20.44
C VAL A 134 19.08 -2.96 20.52
N LYS A 135 20.28 -2.56 20.07
CA LYS A 135 20.71 -1.16 19.99
C LYS A 135 20.76 -0.74 18.52
N GLU A 136 19.93 0.22 18.14
CA GLU A 136 19.73 0.59 16.73
C GLU A 136 19.58 2.10 16.51
N TRP A 137 19.87 2.55 15.30
CA TRP A 137 19.65 3.92 14.83
C TRP A 137 18.19 4.17 14.45
N SER A 138 17.34 4.52 15.43
CA SER A 138 15.95 4.90 15.15
C SER A 138 15.80 6.39 14.82
N SER A 139 14.91 6.71 13.88
CA SER A 139 14.53 8.08 13.50
C SER A 139 13.42 8.69 14.37
N THR A 140 12.87 7.90 15.31
CA THR A 140 11.90 8.32 16.31
C THR A 140 12.46 8.11 17.72
N SER A 141 12.01 8.91 18.68
CA SER A 141 12.32 8.69 20.09
C SER A 141 11.56 7.46 20.59
N ILE A 142 12.26 6.47 21.13
CA ILE A 142 11.67 5.26 21.72
C ILE A 142 11.58 5.43 23.23
N ASP A 143 10.36 5.45 23.75
CA ASP A 143 10.10 5.51 25.19
C ASP A 143 10.45 4.17 25.88
N SER A 144 11.67 4.10 26.39
CA SER A 144 12.16 2.93 27.12
C SER A 144 11.42 2.67 28.44
N SER A 145 10.61 3.61 28.95
CA SER A 145 9.80 3.35 30.15
C SER A 145 8.65 2.39 29.90
N SER A 146 8.25 2.22 28.63
CA SER A 146 7.22 1.27 28.21
C SER A 146 7.74 -0.15 27.95
N PHE A 147 9.06 -0.36 28.00
CA PHE A 147 9.67 -1.69 27.87
C PHE A 147 9.27 -2.61 29.03
N LYS A 148 9.22 -3.92 28.78
CA LYS A 148 8.94 -4.95 29.79
C LYS A 148 10.06 -5.11 30.81
N HIS A 149 11.31 -5.04 30.36
CA HIS A 149 12.49 -5.09 31.20
C HIS A 149 13.34 -3.83 30.98
N PRO A 150 12.89 -2.65 31.47
CA PRO A 150 13.54 -1.36 31.20
C PRO A 150 14.88 -1.19 31.94
N GLN A 151 15.17 -2.05 32.91
CA GLN A 151 16.42 -2.02 33.67
C GLN A 151 17.62 -2.27 32.74
N ASN A 152 18.56 -1.32 32.71
CA ASN A 152 19.73 -1.28 31.84
C ASN A 152 19.43 -1.04 30.34
N HIS A 153 18.17 -0.76 29.97
CA HIS A 153 17.75 -0.44 28.61
C HIS A 153 17.19 0.98 28.49
N GLN A 154 17.65 1.92 29.33
CA GLN A 154 17.15 3.30 29.33
C GLN A 154 17.62 4.08 28.08
N ASN A 155 16.70 4.82 27.47
CA ASN A 155 16.97 5.77 26.40
C ASN A 155 16.91 7.21 26.93
N PRO A 156 17.89 8.07 26.58
CA PRO A 156 17.80 9.50 26.87
C PRO A 156 16.77 10.19 25.93
N PRO A 157 16.28 11.39 26.28
CA PRO A 157 15.38 12.15 25.42
C PRO A 157 16.08 12.58 24.12
N MET A 158 15.40 12.40 22.98
CA MET A 158 15.92 12.76 21.66
C MET A 158 15.91 14.28 21.45
N ALA A 159 17.08 14.91 21.59
CA ALA A 159 17.21 16.38 21.60
C ALA A 159 16.97 17.09 20.25
N TYR A 160 16.90 16.36 19.14
CA TYR A 160 16.76 16.93 17.79
C TYR A 160 15.70 16.15 16.99
N SER A 161 14.89 16.88 16.24
CA SER A 161 13.84 16.31 15.38
C SER A 161 14.15 16.46 13.90
N ARG A 162 13.49 15.62 13.09
CA ARG A 162 13.38 15.80 11.64
C ARG A 162 12.80 17.19 11.33
N ALA A 163 13.33 17.85 10.31
CA ALA A 163 12.83 19.13 9.82
C ALA A 163 12.87 19.19 8.29
N THR A 164 11.92 19.90 7.69
CA THR A 164 11.85 20.09 6.23
C THR A 164 11.72 21.58 5.94
N TYR A 165 12.61 22.07 5.08
CA TYR A 165 12.72 23.47 4.68
C TYR A 165 12.38 23.57 3.20
N THR A 166 11.41 24.42 2.85
CA THR A 166 10.96 24.60 1.46
C THR A 166 10.83 26.06 1.09
N THR A 167 11.02 26.33 -0.20
CA THR A 167 10.97 27.65 -0.83
C THR A 167 9.98 27.62 -1.97
N ASP A 168 9.50 28.79 -2.36
CA ASP A 168 8.79 28.96 -3.63
C ASP A 168 9.82 28.97 -4.78
N ALA A 169 9.41 28.58 -5.98
CA ALA A 169 10.30 28.42 -7.12
C ALA A 169 9.63 28.92 -8.42
N ASN A 170 10.38 28.96 -9.52
CA ASN A 170 9.84 29.20 -10.85
C ASN A 170 10.31 28.14 -11.85
N ILE A 171 9.47 27.82 -12.83
CA ILE A 171 9.85 27.12 -14.07
C ILE A 171 9.60 28.05 -15.26
N GLY A 172 10.66 28.75 -15.69
CA GLY A 172 10.55 29.90 -16.59
C GLY A 172 9.62 30.98 -16.03
N ASP A 173 8.55 31.30 -16.76
CA ASP A 173 7.58 32.33 -16.39
C ASP A 173 6.52 31.84 -15.38
N PHE A 174 6.50 30.55 -15.04
CA PHE A 174 5.49 29.95 -14.16
C PHE A 174 5.97 29.86 -12.70
N TYR A 175 5.27 30.54 -11.81
CA TYR A 175 5.45 30.45 -10.35
C TYR A 175 4.99 29.10 -9.80
N LEU A 176 5.78 28.54 -8.88
CA LEU A 176 5.52 27.31 -8.14
C LEU A 176 5.49 27.63 -6.64
N SER A 177 4.32 27.50 -6.02
CA SER A 177 4.18 27.68 -4.57
C SER A 177 4.85 26.55 -3.78
N LYS A 178 5.20 26.80 -2.52
CA LYS A 178 5.67 25.76 -1.57
C LYS A 178 4.80 24.51 -1.56
N ASN A 179 3.48 24.64 -1.72
CA ASN A 179 2.57 23.48 -1.77
C ASN A 179 2.86 22.57 -2.97
N ILE A 180 3.25 23.13 -4.12
CA ILE A 180 3.70 22.34 -5.28
C ILE A 180 5.10 21.78 -5.03
N ILE A 181 5.99 22.57 -4.44
CA ILE A 181 7.37 22.16 -4.13
C ILE A 181 7.43 21.00 -3.12
N ASN A 182 6.46 20.90 -2.21
CA ASN A 182 6.28 19.75 -1.31
C ASN A 182 5.98 18.42 -2.04
N HIS A 183 5.62 18.43 -3.33
CA HIS A 183 5.45 17.22 -4.15
C HIS A 183 6.76 16.74 -4.80
N PHE A 184 7.87 17.47 -4.65
CA PHE A 184 9.17 17.06 -5.16
C PHE A 184 9.82 16.05 -4.20
N GLY A 185 10.22 14.89 -4.74
CA GLY A 185 10.86 13.84 -3.95
C GLY A 185 12.23 14.25 -3.39
N THR A 186 12.40 14.15 -2.07
CA THR A 186 13.65 14.43 -1.34
C THR A 186 14.61 13.23 -1.32
N GLY A 187 14.72 12.51 -2.44
CA GLY A 187 15.44 11.24 -2.53
C GLY A 187 16.96 11.37 -2.73
N SER A 188 17.45 12.54 -3.13
CA SER A 188 18.88 12.76 -3.40
C SER A 188 19.66 13.08 -2.11
N SER A 189 20.90 12.62 -2.02
CA SER A 189 21.84 13.06 -0.98
C SER A 189 22.07 14.58 -1.07
N PHE A 190 22.40 15.18 0.08
CA PHE A 190 22.88 16.54 0.14
C PHE A 190 24.37 16.55 0.51
N ASP A 191 25.19 16.93 -0.47
CA ASP A 191 26.66 16.86 -0.32
C ASP A 191 27.26 18.15 0.29
N GLY A 192 26.44 19.17 0.57
CA GLY A 192 26.90 20.46 1.08
C GLY A 192 27.49 20.43 2.49
N LEU A 193 27.37 19.33 3.23
CA LEU A 193 28.13 19.11 4.47
C LEU A 193 29.64 19.01 4.21
N SER A 194 30.07 18.64 3.00
CA SER A 194 31.49 18.46 2.66
C SER A 194 32.31 19.75 2.75
N THR A 195 31.70 20.89 2.41
CA THR A 195 32.34 22.22 2.45
C THR A 195 32.27 22.89 3.83
N MET A 196 31.49 22.33 4.76
CA MET A 196 31.32 22.89 6.11
C MET A 196 32.52 22.57 7.03
N PRO A 197 32.73 23.36 8.10
CA PRO A 197 33.79 23.11 9.10
C PRO A 197 33.68 21.73 9.75
N GLU A 198 34.78 21.26 10.35
CA GLU A 198 34.84 19.96 11.05
C GLU A 198 33.96 19.89 12.31
N LYS A 199 33.59 21.04 12.87
CA LYS A 199 32.67 21.15 14.02
C LYS A 199 31.58 22.16 13.76
N ILE A 200 30.36 21.82 14.14
CA ILE A 200 29.16 22.65 14.05
C ILE A 200 28.46 22.58 15.40
N GLY A 201 28.58 23.63 16.21
CA GLY A 201 28.16 23.59 17.61
C GLY A 201 28.91 22.50 18.38
N ASP A 202 28.15 21.56 18.96
CA ASP A 202 28.65 20.38 19.67
C ASP A 202 28.80 19.13 18.78
N MET A 203 28.48 19.23 17.48
CA MET A 203 28.59 18.11 16.53
C MET A 203 29.90 18.12 15.74
N LYS A 204 30.44 16.93 15.48
CA LYS A 204 31.51 16.67 14.51
C LYS A 204 30.90 16.49 13.11
N ASN A 205 31.52 17.06 12.08
CA ASN A 205 31.09 16.93 10.70
C ASN A 205 31.95 15.89 9.95
N TYR A 206 31.33 14.78 9.56
CA TYR A 206 31.95 13.69 8.79
C TYR A 206 31.73 13.83 7.27
N LYS A 207 31.49 15.06 6.79
CA LYS A 207 31.36 15.47 5.38
C LYS A 207 30.12 14.95 4.65
N SER A 208 29.52 13.86 5.08
CA SER A 208 28.22 13.32 4.62
C SER A 208 27.16 13.26 5.73
N TYR A 209 27.56 13.40 7.00
CA TYR A 209 26.65 13.47 8.16
C TYR A 209 27.27 14.28 9.30
N LEU A 210 26.43 14.80 10.19
CA LEU A 210 26.85 15.36 11.48
C LEU A 210 26.67 14.30 12.56
N TYR A 211 27.58 14.28 13.53
CA TYR A 211 27.62 13.32 14.62
C TYR A 211 27.78 14.00 15.97
N LYS A 212 26.96 13.61 16.94
CA LYS A 212 27.12 13.95 18.35
C LYS A 212 27.31 12.67 19.14
N GLY A 213 28.51 12.53 19.71
CA GLY A 213 29.01 11.34 20.37
C GLY A 213 30.53 11.26 20.27
N GLU A 214 31.14 10.26 20.90
CA GLU A 214 32.60 10.14 20.91
C GLU A 214 33.15 9.58 19.58
N ASN A 215 32.64 8.42 19.14
CA ASN A 215 33.11 7.71 17.96
C ASN A 215 31.93 7.05 17.20
N PRO A 216 31.67 7.39 15.92
CA PRO A 216 30.59 6.80 15.13
C PRO A 216 30.76 5.31 14.81
N ASP A 217 31.97 4.77 14.88
CA ASP A 217 32.25 3.35 14.65
C ASP A 217 31.91 2.49 15.89
N THR A 218 31.80 3.12 17.07
CA THR A 218 31.43 2.48 18.34
C THR A 218 30.37 3.31 19.07
N PRO A 219 29.15 3.43 18.52
CA PRO A 219 28.15 4.37 19.00
C PRO A 219 27.61 4.04 20.39
N ALA A 220 27.40 5.08 21.19
CA ALA A 220 26.82 5.00 22.54
C ALA A 220 25.32 5.34 22.54
N ILE A 221 24.59 4.89 23.57
CA ILE A 221 23.17 5.18 23.71
C ILE A 221 22.97 6.69 23.91
N GLY A 222 22.16 7.31 23.05
CA GLY A 222 21.96 8.75 22.99
C GLY A 222 22.79 9.48 21.93
N ASP A 223 23.73 8.80 21.27
CA ASP A 223 24.48 9.39 20.16
C ASP A 223 23.53 9.75 19.01
N ILE A 224 23.75 10.92 18.40
CA ILE A 224 22.90 11.47 17.33
C ILE A 224 23.67 11.48 16.01
N LYS A 225 23.00 11.04 14.95
CA LYS A 225 23.45 11.13 13.57
C LYS A 225 22.44 11.96 12.78
N ILE A 226 22.93 13.02 12.12
CA ILE A 226 22.10 13.89 11.27
C ILE A 226 22.59 13.80 9.83
N THR A 227 21.70 13.40 8.92
CA THR A 227 21.92 13.44 7.48
C THR A 227 20.97 14.44 6.85
N TYR A 228 21.31 14.92 5.65
CA TYR A 228 20.42 15.76 4.87
C TYR A 228 20.13 15.09 3.54
N THR A 229 18.87 15.18 3.11
CA THR A 229 18.47 14.87 1.75
C THR A 229 17.78 16.08 1.13
N GLN A 230 17.73 16.15 -0.20
CA GLN A 230 17.16 17.31 -0.89
C GLN A 230 16.36 16.92 -2.13
N ALA A 231 15.46 17.82 -2.51
CA ALA A 231 15.04 17.97 -3.90
C ALA A 231 15.92 19.07 -4.51
N ALA A 232 16.85 18.70 -5.39
CA ALA A 232 17.74 19.66 -6.04
C ALA A 232 16.98 20.59 -7.01
N LYS A 233 17.56 21.76 -7.33
CA LYS A 233 17.20 22.49 -8.55
C LYS A 233 17.68 21.70 -9.77
N GLY A 234 17.01 21.88 -10.91
CA GLY A 234 17.35 21.16 -12.14
C GLY A 234 16.17 21.04 -13.09
N THR A 235 16.28 20.18 -14.09
CA THR A 235 15.23 19.97 -15.10
C THR A 235 14.12 19.05 -14.59
N TYR A 236 12.87 19.51 -14.69
CA TYR A 236 11.68 18.73 -14.33
C TYR A 236 10.59 18.84 -15.41
N SER A 237 9.71 17.84 -15.43
CA SER A 237 8.38 17.86 -16.05
C SER A 237 7.35 18.15 -14.97
N LEU A 238 6.54 19.20 -15.15
CA LEU A 238 5.41 19.49 -14.28
C LEU A 238 4.10 19.56 -15.08
N ALA A 239 3.11 18.78 -14.67
CA ALA A 239 1.77 18.82 -15.22
C ALA A 239 0.77 19.34 -14.18
N GLY A 240 -0.02 20.34 -14.57
CA GLY A 240 -0.97 21.05 -13.72
C GLY A 240 -1.76 22.07 -14.53
N MET A 241 -2.56 22.91 -13.89
CA MET A 241 -3.29 23.99 -14.56
C MET A 241 -2.47 25.29 -14.55
N ALA A 242 -2.37 25.95 -15.71
CA ALA A 242 -1.83 27.30 -15.78
C ALA A 242 -2.88 28.31 -15.29
N LYS A 243 -2.51 29.17 -14.34
CA LYS A 243 -3.39 30.22 -13.82
C LYS A 243 -2.58 31.44 -13.34
N ASN A 244 -2.84 32.62 -13.89
CA ASN A 244 -2.19 33.89 -13.53
C ASN A 244 -0.66 33.81 -13.43
N LYS A 245 0.01 33.23 -14.44
CA LYS A 245 1.48 32.95 -14.43
C LYS A 245 1.96 32.04 -13.29
N ALA A 246 1.09 31.22 -12.70
CA ALA A 246 1.45 30.15 -11.78
C ALA A 246 1.04 28.79 -12.35
N LEU A 247 1.72 27.73 -11.89
CA LEU A 247 1.22 26.36 -12.03
C LEU A 247 0.50 25.98 -10.74
N VAL A 248 -0.76 25.59 -10.86
CA VAL A 248 -1.62 25.18 -9.73
C VAL A 248 -2.18 23.77 -9.98
N PRO A 249 -2.71 23.07 -8.97
CA PRO A 249 -3.34 21.77 -9.19
C PRO A 249 -4.54 21.92 -10.14
N TYR A 250 -4.67 21.00 -11.08
CA TYR A 250 -5.87 20.84 -11.89
C TYR A 250 -7.00 20.29 -11.02
N VAL A 251 -8.22 20.81 -11.14
CA VAL A 251 -9.40 20.28 -10.45
C VAL A 251 -10.34 19.71 -11.50
N SER A 252 -10.61 18.40 -11.43
CA SER A 252 -11.53 17.70 -12.32
C SER A 252 -13.00 17.98 -11.99
N GLN A 253 -13.91 17.56 -12.87
CA GLN A 253 -15.36 17.66 -12.66
C GLN A 253 -15.89 16.86 -11.45
N ASN A 254 -15.11 15.92 -10.93
CA ASN A 254 -15.41 15.12 -9.73
C ASN A 254 -14.51 15.48 -8.53
N ASP A 255 -14.10 16.76 -8.45
CA ASP A 255 -13.35 17.36 -7.34
C ASP A 255 -12.00 16.68 -7.00
N ARG A 256 -11.41 15.94 -7.94
CA ARG A 256 -10.04 15.41 -7.79
C ARG A 256 -9.03 16.49 -8.15
N THR A 257 -8.09 16.72 -7.23
CA THR A 257 -6.93 17.59 -7.48
C THR A 257 -5.78 16.79 -8.09
N LEU A 258 -5.32 17.16 -9.27
CA LEU A 258 -4.20 16.53 -9.98
C LEU A 258 -3.05 17.52 -10.18
N ILE A 259 -1.84 17.11 -9.75
CA ILE A 259 -0.59 17.79 -10.03
C ILE A 259 0.50 16.71 -10.10
N PHE A 260 1.29 16.69 -11.18
CA PHE A 260 2.35 15.70 -11.37
C PHE A 260 3.69 16.40 -11.49
N VAL A 261 4.67 15.91 -10.74
CA VAL A 261 6.07 16.33 -10.81
C VAL A 261 6.89 15.11 -11.17
N ARG A 262 7.77 15.23 -12.17
CA ARG A 262 8.74 14.21 -12.57
C ARG A 262 10.12 14.84 -12.76
N ASN A 263 11.17 14.14 -12.34
CA ASN A 263 12.55 14.55 -12.59
C ASN A 263 12.88 14.30 -14.08
N GLY A 264 13.57 15.25 -14.71
CA GLY A 264 13.92 15.19 -16.13
C GLY A 264 12.76 15.51 -17.08
N ILE A 265 13.00 15.30 -18.38
CA ILE A 265 12.03 15.53 -19.46
C ILE A 265 11.19 14.26 -19.66
N VAL A 266 10.01 14.22 -19.06
CA VAL A 266 9.05 13.10 -19.15
C VAL A 266 7.79 13.52 -19.91
N SER A 267 7.38 12.73 -20.90
CA SER A 267 6.22 13.02 -21.76
C SER A 267 4.89 12.91 -21.03
N ALA A 268 3.86 13.64 -21.49
CA ALA A 268 2.51 13.54 -20.92
C ALA A 268 1.97 12.10 -20.94
N ASN A 269 2.13 11.38 -22.07
CA ASN A 269 1.68 9.99 -22.19
C ASN A 269 2.31 9.08 -21.12
N GLN A 270 3.61 9.23 -20.87
CA GLN A 270 4.28 8.46 -19.82
C GLN A 270 3.78 8.84 -18.42
N ILE A 271 3.62 10.14 -18.12
CA ILE A 271 3.08 10.59 -16.83
C ILE A 271 1.71 9.96 -16.58
N PHE A 272 0.76 10.08 -17.52
CA PHE A 272 -0.58 9.50 -17.33
C PHE A 272 -0.57 7.97 -17.24
N GLN A 273 0.27 7.28 -18.02
CA GLN A 273 0.42 5.83 -17.92
C GLN A 273 0.87 5.40 -16.51
N GLU A 274 1.90 6.04 -15.96
CA GLU A 274 2.38 5.79 -14.60
C GLU A 274 1.31 6.05 -13.53
N GLU A 275 0.49 7.10 -13.69
CA GLU A 275 -0.61 7.42 -12.77
C GLU A 275 -1.78 6.42 -12.88
N PHE A 276 -2.11 5.92 -14.08
CA PHE A 276 -3.09 4.84 -14.27
C PHE A 276 -2.60 3.52 -13.67
N ASP A 277 -1.33 3.17 -13.89
CA ASP A 277 -0.72 1.95 -13.35
C ASP A 277 -0.62 1.99 -11.82
N SER A 278 -0.23 3.14 -11.26
CA SER A 278 -0.25 3.41 -9.82
C SER A 278 -1.66 3.29 -9.23
N ASN A 279 -2.67 3.89 -9.88
CA ASN A 279 -4.07 3.78 -9.46
C ASN A 279 -4.57 2.33 -9.51
N SER A 280 -4.18 1.57 -10.52
CA SER A 280 -4.48 0.14 -10.67
C SER A 280 -3.82 -0.68 -9.56
N MET A 281 -2.51 -0.52 -9.35
CA MET A 281 -1.75 -1.22 -8.31
C MET A 281 -2.31 -0.97 -6.91
N LEU A 282 -2.64 0.28 -6.58
CA LEU A 282 -3.29 0.62 -5.31
C LEU A 282 -4.68 -0.03 -5.19
N THR A 283 -5.45 -0.10 -6.29
CA THR A 283 -6.76 -0.76 -6.30
C THR A 283 -6.64 -2.25 -5.99
N TRP A 284 -5.69 -2.95 -6.63
CA TRP A 284 -5.42 -4.37 -6.39
C TRP A 284 -4.88 -4.63 -4.98
N GLY A 285 -3.97 -3.77 -4.48
CA GLY A 285 -3.45 -3.85 -3.11
C GLY A 285 -4.56 -3.70 -2.06
N LEU A 286 -5.42 -2.68 -2.20
CA LEU A 286 -6.55 -2.47 -1.30
C LEU A 286 -7.61 -3.57 -1.42
N ARG A 287 -7.83 -4.17 -2.60
CA ARG A 287 -8.66 -5.38 -2.74
C ARG A 287 -8.07 -6.55 -1.96
N ALA A 288 -6.76 -6.80 -2.08
CA ALA A 288 -6.11 -7.87 -1.33
C ALA A 288 -6.22 -7.66 0.19
N VAL A 289 -5.97 -6.44 0.68
CA VAL A 289 -6.13 -6.09 2.10
C VAL A 289 -7.59 -6.27 2.55
N GLY A 290 -8.57 -5.78 1.78
CA GLY A 290 -9.99 -5.94 2.09
C GLY A 290 -10.41 -7.41 2.18
N LEU A 291 -10.01 -8.23 1.20
CA LEU A 291 -10.29 -9.68 1.21
C LEU A 291 -9.59 -10.39 2.38
N LEU A 292 -8.37 -10.02 2.74
CA LEU A 292 -7.69 -10.57 3.92
C LEU A 292 -8.41 -10.20 5.23
N LEU A 293 -8.86 -8.96 5.39
CA LEU A 293 -9.65 -8.53 6.56
C LEU A 293 -10.98 -9.31 6.64
N MET A 294 -11.66 -9.50 5.51
CA MET A 294 -12.88 -10.31 5.43
C MET A 294 -12.62 -11.79 5.81
N PHE A 295 -11.52 -12.37 5.31
CA PHE A 295 -11.09 -13.73 5.62
C PHE A 295 -10.81 -13.93 7.11
N PHE A 296 -10.04 -13.03 7.72
CA PHE A 296 -9.81 -13.08 9.17
C PHE A 296 -11.09 -12.84 9.97
N GLY A 297 -11.99 -11.99 9.48
CA GLY A 297 -13.32 -11.81 10.06
C GLY A 297 -14.15 -13.10 10.10
N PHE A 298 -14.24 -13.81 8.98
CA PHE A 298 -14.89 -15.13 8.94
C PHE A 298 -14.16 -16.16 9.81
N LYS A 299 -12.82 -16.20 9.79
CA LYS A 299 -12.03 -17.11 10.63
C LYS A 299 -12.31 -16.91 12.12
N LEU A 300 -12.46 -15.66 12.57
CA LEU A 300 -12.80 -15.32 13.96
C LEU A 300 -14.22 -15.74 14.34
N ILE A 301 -15.20 -15.56 13.45
CA ILE A 301 -16.58 -16.03 13.65
C ILE A 301 -16.62 -17.56 13.78
N MET A 302 -15.77 -18.29 13.04
CA MET A 302 -15.62 -19.74 13.15
C MET A 302 -14.72 -20.19 14.32
N GLY A 303 -14.07 -19.25 15.02
CA GLY A 303 -13.13 -19.50 16.11
C GLY A 303 -13.66 -20.42 17.21
N PRO A 304 -14.88 -20.20 17.75
CA PRO A 304 -15.45 -21.06 18.79
C PRO A 304 -15.54 -22.55 18.40
N LEU A 305 -15.85 -22.84 17.14
CA LEU A 305 -15.94 -24.21 16.63
C LEU A 305 -14.57 -24.90 16.63
N ALA A 306 -13.51 -24.15 16.30
CA ALA A 306 -12.14 -24.66 16.37
C ALA A 306 -11.66 -24.83 17.83
N THR A 307 -11.94 -23.87 18.72
CA THR A 307 -11.54 -24.01 20.14
C THR A 307 -12.19 -25.19 20.83
N LEU A 308 -13.46 -25.53 20.49
CA LEU A 308 -14.13 -26.72 21.03
C LEU A 308 -13.49 -28.05 20.56
N ALA A 309 -12.80 -28.05 19.42
CA ALA A 309 -12.08 -29.21 18.89
C ALA A 309 -10.68 -29.42 19.50
N ASN A 310 -10.08 -28.36 20.06
CA ASN A 310 -8.71 -28.36 20.57
C ASN A 310 -8.48 -29.23 21.83
N VAL A 311 -9.52 -29.85 22.39
CA VAL A 311 -9.37 -30.84 23.48
C VAL A 311 -8.44 -32.01 23.08
N ILE A 312 -8.44 -32.37 21.79
CA ILE A 312 -7.56 -33.39 21.21
C ILE A 312 -6.75 -32.76 20.05
N PRO A 313 -5.41 -32.63 20.15
CA PRO A 313 -4.60 -31.86 19.19
C PRO A 313 -4.74 -32.24 17.71
N MET A 314 -4.96 -33.53 17.37
CA MET A 314 -5.14 -33.95 15.97
C MET A 314 -6.46 -33.45 15.35
N PHE A 315 -7.53 -33.30 16.12
CA PHE A 315 -8.81 -32.82 15.59
C PHE A 315 -8.82 -31.28 15.46
N GLY A 316 -8.13 -30.58 16.36
CA GLY A 316 -7.96 -29.12 16.30
C GLY A 316 -7.34 -28.64 14.99
N SER A 317 -6.23 -29.24 14.55
CA SER A 317 -5.55 -28.85 13.30
C SER A 317 -6.38 -29.15 12.04
N LEU A 318 -7.07 -30.29 12.00
CA LEU A 318 -7.98 -30.65 10.90
C LEU A 318 -9.17 -29.68 10.79
N ILE A 319 -9.80 -29.35 11.93
CA ILE A 319 -10.97 -28.47 11.98
C ILE A 319 -10.57 -27.00 11.73
N GLY A 320 -9.39 -26.57 12.19
CA GLY A 320 -8.80 -25.28 11.86
C GLY A 320 -8.45 -25.14 10.36
N GLY A 321 -8.00 -26.22 9.73
CA GLY A 321 -7.80 -26.27 8.27
C GLY A 321 -9.12 -26.17 7.50
N ALA A 322 -10.11 -26.98 7.87
CA ALA A 322 -11.42 -26.99 7.23
C ALA A 322 -12.17 -25.64 7.38
N SER A 323 -12.14 -25.02 8.57
CA SER A 323 -12.74 -23.70 8.79
C SER A 323 -12.04 -22.61 7.97
N SER A 324 -10.71 -22.71 7.78
CA SER A 324 -9.97 -21.79 6.90
C SER A 324 -10.39 -21.92 5.43
N ILE A 325 -10.66 -23.14 4.93
CA ILE A 325 -11.19 -23.34 3.58
C ILE A 325 -12.58 -22.70 3.44
N VAL A 326 -13.48 -22.94 4.40
CA VAL A 326 -14.84 -22.36 4.40
C VAL A 326 -14.79 -20.82 4.46
N ALA A 327 -13.96 -20.25 5.34
CA ALA A 327 -13.75 -18.81 5.42
C ALA A 327 -13.20 -18.23 4.10
N GLY A 328 -12.30 -18.95 3.42
CA GLY A 328 -11.81 -18.59 2.08
C GLY A 328 -12.92 -18.57 1.02
N VAL A 329 -13.77 -19.60 0.97
CA VAL A 329 -14.91 -19.67 0.05
C VAL A 329 -15.90 -18.54 0.32
N LEU A 330 -16.28 -18.30 1.59
CA LEU A 330 -17.17 -17.20 1.96
C LEU A 330 -16.59 -15.82 1.60
N THR A 331 -15.29 -15.64 1.80
CA THR A 331 -14.57 -14.41 1.42
C THR A 331 -14.59 -14.17 -0.09
N LEU A 332 -14.34 -15.20 -0.89
CA LEU A 332 -14.37 -15.08 -2.35
C LEU A 332 -15.79 -14.80 -2.85
N LEU A 333 -16.81 -15.49 -2.33
CA LEU A 333 -18.20 -15.25 -2.70
C LEU A 333 -18.66 -13.85 -2.32
N LEU A 334 -18.56 -13.46 -1.04
CA LEU A 334 -19.03 -12.16 -0.57
C LEU A 334 -18.18 -11.03 -1.12
N GLY A 335 -16.85 -11.17 -1.13
CA GLY A 335 -15.92 -10.17 -1.65
C GLY A 335 -16.14 -9.89 -3.15
N SER A 336 -16.33 -10.93 -3.97
CA SER A 336 -16.67 -10.74 -5.39
C SER A 336 -18.01 -10.03 -5.58
N VAL A 337 -19.04 -10.37 -4.78
CA VAL A 337 -20.34 -9.68 -4.82
C VAL A 337 -20.21 -8.21 -4.43
N VAL A 338 -19.47 -7.90 -3.36
CA VAL A 338 -19.24 -6.52 -2.90
C VAL A 338 -18.51 -5.69 -3.96
N ILE A 339 -17.43 -6.22 -4.53
CA ILE A 339 -16.67 -5.56 -5.60
C ILE A 339 -17.56 -5.33 -6.83
N ALA A 340 -18.35 -6.33 -7.24
CA ALA A 340 -19.26 -6.22 -8.38
C ALA A 340 -20.36 -5.17 -8.16
N ILE A 341 -20.97 -5.13 -6.96
CA ILE A 341 -22.00 -4.13 -6.61
C ILE A 341 -21.40 -2.72 -6.55
N ALA A 342 -20.23 -2.55 -5.93
CA ALA A 342 -19.56 -1.26 -5.84
C ALA A 342 -19.14 -0.73 -7.22
N TRP A 343 -18.69 -1.61 -8.12
CA TRP A 343 -18.42 -1.26 -9.51
C TRP A 343 -19.70 -0.91 -10.28
N PHE A 344 -20.80 -1.66 -10.06
CA PHE A 344 -22.12 -1.36 -10.65
C PHE A 344 -22.65 0.02 -10.23
N ALA A 345 -22.59 0.33 -8.93
CA ALA A 345 -23.01 1.64 -8.41
C ALA A 345 -22.19 2.79 -8.99
N SER A 346 -20.92 2.55 -9.31
CA SER A 346 -19.98 3.55 -9.83
C SER A 346 -19.99 3.69 -11.36
N ARG A 347 -20.35 2.63 -12.11
CA ARG A 347 -20.39 2.60 -13.59
C ARG A 347 -21.61 1.80 -14.11
N PRO A 348 -22.86 2.23 -13.82
CA PRO A 348 -24.06 1.43 -14.08
C PRO A 348 -24.27 1.11 -15.57
N ILE A 349 -24.00 2.06 -16.49
CA ILE A 349 -24.17 1.86 -17.93
C ILE A 349 -23.21 0.78 -18.47
N LEU A 350 -21.93 0.84 -18.12
CA LEU A 350 -20.94 -0.16 -18.54
C LEU A 350 -21.26 -1.55 -17.96
N SER A 351 -21.77 -1.59 -16.73
CA SER A 351 -22.21 -2.84 -16.10
C SER A 351 -23.40 -3.45 -16.82
N LEU A 352 -24.40 -2.65 -17.17
CA LEU A 352 -25.56 -3.10 -17.95
C LEU A 352 -25.16 -3.60 -19.34
N ILE A 353 -24.18 -2.98 -20.00
CA ILE A 353 -23.63 -3.45 -21.28
C ILE A 353 -22.96 -4.83 -21.12
N ILE A 354 -22.12 -5.02 -20.11
CA ILE A 354 -21.46 -6.31 -19.84
C ILE A 354 -22.48 -7.41 -19.54
N ILE A 355 -23.51 -7.10 -18.73
CA ILE A 355 -24.62 -8.02 -18.44
C ILE A 355 -25.39 -8.38 -19.71
N ALA A 356 -25.73 -7.40 -20.56
CA ALA A 356 -26.43 -7.63 -21.82
C ALA A 356 -25.62 -8.50 -22.79
N VAL A 357 -24.30 -8.28 -22.89
CA VAL A 357 -23.40 -9.13 -23.69
C VAL A 357 -23.33 -10.55 -23.14
N GLY A 358 -23.25 -10.73 -21.81
CA GLY A 358 -23.26 -12.06 -21.17
C GLY A 358 -24.57 -12.81 -21.41
N ILE A 359 -25.72 -12.13 -21.30
CA ILE A 359 -27.04 -12.69 -21.63
C ILE A 359 -27.11 -13.05 -23.13
N GLY A 360 -26.61 -12.19 -24.02
CA GLY A 360 -26.51 -12.48 -25.45
C GLY A 360 -25.70 -13.75 -25.74
N LEU A 361 -24.50 -13.87 -25.17
CA LEU A 361 -23.65 -15.05 -25.32
C LEU A 361 -24.30 -16.33 -24.80
N THR A 362 -24.92 -16.30 -23.61
CA THR A 362 -25.61 -17.48 -23.05
C THR A 362 -26.83 -17.90 -23.88
N VAL A 363 -27.61 -16.95 -24.41
CA VAL A 363 -28.72 -17.24 -25.35
C VAL A 363 -28.20 -17.86 -26.65
N ILE A 364 -27.12 -17.35 -27.21
CA ILE A 364 -26.48 -17.88 -28.42
C ILE A 364 -25.97 -19.30 -28.20
N LEU A 365 -25.24 -19.56 -27.11
CA LEU A 365 -24.74 -20.89 -26.75
C LEU A 365 -25.87 -21.89 -26.51
N ASN A 366 -26.99 -21.46 -25.90
CA ASN A 366 -28.16 -22.31 -25.70
C ASN A 366 -28.89 -22.63 -27.01
N ARG A 367 -28.91 -21.73 -28.00
CA ARG A 367 -29.43 -22.04 -29.35
C ARG A 367 -28.57 -23.11 -30.04
N PHE A 368 -27.24 -22.94 -30.07
CA PHE A 368 -26.34 -23.93 -30.67
C PHE A 368 -26.33 -25.29 -29.95
N LYS A 369 -26.62 -25.33 -28.64
CA LYS A 369 -26.88 -26.60 -27.93
C LYS A 369 -28.18 -27.27 -28.36
N LYS A 370 -29.23 -26.49 -28.65
CA LYS A 370 -30.54 -27.01 -29.04
C LYS A 370 -30.51 -27.64 -30.44
N ASP A 371 -29.80 -27.02 -31.39
CA ASP A 371 -29.69 -27.53 -32.76
C ASP A 371 -28.90 -28.86 -32.87
N LYS A 372 -28.03 -29.16 -31.90
CA LYS A 372 -27.36 -30.47 -31.79
C LYS A 372 -28.25 -31.57 -31.18
N GLY A 373 -29.38 -31.22 -30.55
CA GLY A 373 -30.32 -32.18 -29.95
C GLY A 373 -31.29 -32.79 -30.96
N THR A 374 -31.48 -32.19 -32.13
CA THR A 374 -32.54 -32.54 -33.09
C THR A 374 -32.11 -33.51 -34.20
N PHE A 375 -30.84 -33.92 -34.24
CA PHE A 375 -30.30 -34.88 -35.21
C PHE A 375 -30.25 -36.34 -34.70
N GLY A 376 -30.89 -36.63 -33.57
CA GLY A 376 -30.70 -37.87 -32.80
C GLY A 376 -31.93 -38.77 -32.62
N GLN A 377 -32.98 -38.65 -33.44
CA GLN A 377 -34.12 -39.58 -33.42
C GLN A 377 -34.80 -39.70 -34.79
N ASN A 378 -34.50 -40.78 -35.52
CA ASN A 378 -35.47 -41.58 -36.29
C ASN A 378 -34.77 -42.77 -36.99
N SER A 379 -35.50 -43.90 -37.08
CA SER A 379 -35.19 -45.16 -37.79
C SER A 379 -33.93 -45.95 -37.36
N THR A 380 -33.89 -47.29 -37.36
CA THR A 380 -34.92 -48.35 -37.43
C THR A 380 -34.29 -49.65 -36.92
N THR A 381 -35.03 -50.50 -36.21
CA THR A 381 -34.57 -51.83 -35.77
C THR A 381 -34.76 -52.89 -36.86
N PRO A 382 -33.74 -53.67 -37.26
CA PRO A 382 -33.90 -54.90 -38.04
C PRO A 382 -33.89 -56.17 -37.13
N PRO A 383 -34.46 -57.30 -37.60
CA PRO A 383 -34.80 -58.45 -36.75
C PRO A 383 -33.71 -59.53 -36.61
N SER A 384 -33.96 -60.49 -35.72
CA SER A 384 -33.06 -61.60 -35.38
C SER A 384 -33.02 -62.74 -36.42
N ARG A 385 -31.89 -63.47 -36.50
CA ARG A 385 -31.89 -64.85 -37.02
C ARG A 385 -30.72 -65.72 -36.53
N ASN A 386 -31.12 -66.83 -35.89
CA ASN A 386 -30.50 -68.15 -35.70
C ASN A 386 -28.98 -68.39 -35.53
N SER A 387 -28.75 -69.18 -34.47
CA SER A 387 -27.63 -70.04 -34.11
C SER A 387 -27.17 -71.06 -35.17
N GLY A 388 -25.87 -71.37 -35.16
CA GLY A 388 -25.26 -72.51 -35.85
C GLY A 388 -23.76 -72.67 -35.52
N ALA A 389 -23.42 -73.80 -34.91
CA ALA A 389 -22.07 -74.34 -34.65
C ALA A 389 -21.26 -74.55 -35.97
N THR A 390 -19.94 -74.82 -36.03
CA THR A 390 -18.94 -75.38 -35.09
C THR A 390 -17.51 -75.04 -35.60
N PRO A 391 -16.44 -74.94 -34.77
CA PRO A 391 -15.02 -74.87 -35.22
C PRO A 391 -14.43 -76.31 -35.41
N PRO A 392 -13.10 -76.57 -35.53
CA PRO A 392 -11.90 -75.73 -35.59
C PRO A 392 -11.15 -75.93 -36.95
N PRO A 393 -9.83 -76.27 -37.15
CA PRO A 393 -8.68 -76.59 -36.27
C PRO A 393 -7.59 -75.49 -36.21
N ARG A 394 -6.37 -75.85 -35.77
CA ARG A 394 -5.12 -75.04 -35.75
C ARG A 394 -4.11 -75.59 -36.78
N ARG A 395 -3.29 -74.72 -37.37
CA ARG A 395 -1.84 -74.71 -37.14
C ARG A 395 -1.22 -73.35 -37.48
#